data_AF-A0A833DJY7-F1
#
_entry.id   AF-A0A833DJY7-F1
#
_cell.length_a   1.000
_cell.length_b   1.000
_cell.length_c   1.000
_cell.angle_alpha   90.00
_cell.angle_beta   90.00
_cell.angle_gamma   90.00
#
_symmetry.space_group_name_H-M   'P 1'
#
loop_
_entity.id
_entity.type
_entity.pdbx_description
1 polymer ?
#
loop_
_entity_poly.entity_id
_entity_poly.type
_entity_poly.pdbx_seq_one_letter_code
_entity_poly.pdbx_strand_id
1 'polypeptide(L)'
;MSKFLIILLLLAGSSLFAVEAFALEVEIQKESDRIIESRGWLTPEIHSFQEQFQIIIDQANSKSRISIGLLSTHPNDIKFPDYIEAISSDPRILSFTLTNQFACSPNHTERGCVIIEIAREGLGDNLEEIKKNSREIADKIIDGGAIVFGVEFDSVTLKPKTTFDGKKMIVSKVLYTTNKQTTDNLFNALSTMLISSDIRESGGFYDNAERLSKHYFADFNVQFVPLDKYVLRSFHISLTCSSEDPVLPNCPGIFDSLFTDDEINPLELLQVENINRSEIFADKFLPLNSIIHVLLYSDDDLQVKSVNSGVIEKLEHLGDLQDNGWFFTSKSGNKIDARYIFAAEPSASK
;
A
#
# COMPACT_ATOMS: atom_id res chain seq x y z
N MET A 1 -16.86 -7.65 -20.89
CA MET A 1 -15.70 -7.08 -20.19
C MET A 1 -15.88 -7.35 -18.71
N SER A 2 -14.84 -7.84 -18.03
CA SER A 2 -14.81 -7.93 -16.57
C SER A 2 -13.83 -6.87 -16.08
N LYS A 3 -14.27 -6.02 -15.15
CA LYS A 3 -13.40 -5.02 -14.53
C LYS A 3 -12.79 -5.62 -13.28
N PHE A 4 -11.47 -5.73 -13.26
CA PHE A 4 -10.71 -6.15 -12.09
C PHE A 4 -10.06 -4.90 -11.50
N LEU A 5 -10.48 -4.56 -10.29
CA LEU A 5 -9.89 -3.45 -9.57
C LEU A 5 -8.63 -3.97 -8.88
N ILE A 6 -7.44 -3.59 -9.35
CA ILE A 6 -6.20 -3.80 -8.60
C ILE A 6 -5.90 -2.52 -7.84
N ILE A 7 -5.99 -2.59 -6.52
CA ILE A 7 -5.75 -1.43 -5.68
C ILE A 7 -4.28 -1.42 -5.28
N LEU A 8 -3.43 -0.80 -6.11
CA LEU A 8 -2.06 -0.50 -5.73
C LEU A 8 -2.03 0.79 -4.89
N LEU A 9 -1.90 0.63 -3.58
CA LEU A 9 -1.68 1.76 -2.69
C LEU A 9 -0.19 1.95 -2.45
N LEU A 10 0.36 3.00 -3.05
CA LEU A 10 1.59 3.65 -2.60
C LEU A 10 1.22 4.57 -1.44
N LEU A 11 1.35 4.05 -0.22
CA LEU A 11 1.18 4.85 1.00
C LEU A 11 2.55 5.03 1.66
N ALA A 12 3.23 6.09 1.27
CA ALA A 12 4.20 6.73 2.14
C ALA A 12 3.57 8.01 2.66
N GLY A 13 3.08 8.00 3.89
CA GLY A 13 2.77 9.22 4.63
C GLY A 13 4.04 10.01 5.03
N SER A 14 5.15 9.85 4.29
CA SER A 14 6.41 10.52 4.54
C SER A 14 6.53 11.74 3.64
N SER A 15 7.06 12.82 4.20
CA SER A 15 7.58 13.96 3.46
C SER A 15 8.85 13.63 2.65
N LEU A 16 9.23 12.35 2.53
CA LEU A 16 10.55 11.90 2.06
C LEU A 16 10.52 11.17 0.72
N PHE A 17 9.32 10.85 0.19
CA PHE A 17 9.13 10.33 -1.17
C PHE A 17 8.07 11.15 -1.92
N ALA A 18 8.28 11.36 -3.22
CA ALA A 18 7.20 11.77 -4.10
C ALA A 18 6.21 10.60 -4.20
N VAL A 19 5.03 10.76 -3.61
CA VAL A 19 4.02 9.70 -3.53
C VAL A 19 3.18 9.71 -4.79
N GLU A 20 3.03 8.54 -5.41
CA GLU A 20 2.14 8.29 -6.53
C GLU A 20 1.17 7.18 -6.15
N ALA A 21 0.08 7.48 -5.42
CA ALA A 21 -0.99 6.50 -5.21
C ALA A 21 -1.72 6.28 -6.54
N PHE A 22 -1.65 5.08 -7.10
CA PHE A 22 -2.37 4.73 -8.33
C PHE A 22 -3.17 3.45 -8.13
N ALA A 23 -4.50 3.56 -8.15
CA ALA A 23 -5.33 2.38 -8.40
C ALA A 23 -5.19 2.02 -9.88
N LEU A 24 -4.84 0.77 -10.19
CA LEU A 24 -4.90 0.26 -11.55
C LEU A 24 -6.19 -0.55 -11.70
N GLU A 25 -7.21 0.06 -12.31
CA GLU A 25 -8.31 -0.72 -12.85
C GLU A 25 -7.81 -1.43 -14.11
N VAL A 26 -7.74 -2.76 -14.08
CA VAL A 26 -7.45 -3.58 -15.25
C VAL A 26 -8.77 -4.02 -15.83
N GLU A 27 -9.08 -3.52 -17.02
CA GLU A 27 -10.25 -3.95 -17.78
C GLU A 27 -9.86 -5.08 -18.72
N ILE A 28 -10.35 -6.28 -18.41
CA ILE A 28 -10.02 -7.49 -19.16
C ILE A 28 -11.17 -7.82 -20.11
N GLN A 29 -10.82 -8.00 -21.38
CA GLN A 29 -11.77 -8.43 -22.37
C GLN A 29 -12.22 -9.86 -22.06
N LYS A 30 -13.55 -10.07 -22.07
CA LYS A 30 -14.11 -11.40 -21.89
C LYS A 30 -13.92 -12.18 -23.18
N GLU A 31 -13.50 -13.42 -23.05
CA GLU A 31 -13.39 -14.36 -24.16
C GLU A 31 -14.70 -15.15 -24.31
N SER A 32 -14.99 -15.61 -25.53
CA SER A 32 -16.19 -16.42 -25.74
C SER A 32 -16.07 -17.77 -25.04
N ASP A 33 -17.18 -18.31 -24.53
CA ASP A 33 -17.20 -19.61 -23.82
C ASP A 33 -16.55 -20.73 -24.64
N ARG A 34 -16.77 -20.75 -25.97
CA ARG A 34 -16.12 -21.71 -26.87
C ARG A 34 -14.59 -21.63 -26.84
N ILE A 35 -14.03 -20.42 -26.78
CA ILE A 35 -12.57 -20.22 -26.71
C ILE A 35 -12.07 -20.71 -25.35
N ILE A 36 -12.73 -20.30 -24.26
CA ILE A 36 -12.41 -20.69 -22.89
C ILE A 36 -12.40 -22.23 -22.76
N GLU A 37 -13.47 -22.89 -23.18
CA GLU A 37 -13.59 -24.36 -23.18
C GLU A 37 -12.50 -25.01 -24.04
N SER A 38 -12.25 -24.51 -25.25
CA SER A 38 -11.25 -25.10 -26.15
C SER A 38 -9.82 -24.95 -25.66
N ARG A 39 -9.54 -23.92 -24.86
CA ARG A 39 -8.22 -23.60 -24.30
C ARG A 39 -8.04 -24.15 -22.89
N GLY A 40 -9.12 -24.58 -22.24
CA GLY A 40 -9.13 -25.01 -20.84
C GLY A 40 -8.84 -23.87 -19.87
N TRP A 41 -9.20 -22.64 -20.23
CA TRP A 41 -8.87 -21.46 -19.41
C TRP A 41 -9.74 -21.35 -18.17
N LEU A 42 -9.12 -20.95 -17.06
CA LEU A 42 -9.81 -20.63 -15.82
C LEU A 42 -10.45 -19.24 -15.93
N THR A 43 -11.65 -19.08 -15.38
CA THR A 43 -12.34 -17.79 -15.32
C THR A 43 -12.02 -17.10 -13.99
N PRO A 44 -11.45 -15.88 -13.98
CA PRO A 44 -11.03 -15.22 -12.77
C PRO A 44 -12.24 -14.84 -11.92
N GLU A 45 -12.12 -15.11 -10.64
CA GLU A 45 -13.06 -14.67 -9.64
C GLU A 45 -12.73 -13.25 -9.16
N ILE A 46 -13.62 -12.69 -8.33
CA ILE A 46 -13.40 -11.37 -7.73
C ILE A 46 -13.38 -11.56 -6.21
N HIS A 47 -12.39 -10.96 -5.57
CA HIS A 47 -12.28 -10.92 -4.12
C HIS A 47 -11.91 -9.52 -3.66
N SER A 48 -12.51 -9.06 -2.56
CA SER A 48 -12.30 -7.71 -1.99
C SER A 48 -10.92 -7.55 -1.37
N PHE A 49 -10.42 -8.60 -0.74
CA PHE A 49 -9.11 -8.63 -0.11
C PHE A 49 -7.98 -8.80 -1.14
N GLN A 50 -6.92 -8.02 -0.96
CA GLN A 50 -5.69 -8.05 -1.74
C GLN A 50 -4.48 -7.98 -0.82
N GLU A 51 -3.42 -8.67 -1.21
CA GLU A 51 -2.11 -8.63 -0.56
C GLU A 51 -1.04 -8.17 -1.55
N GLN A 52 -0.12 -7.32 -1.09
CA GLN A 52 0.94 -6.78 -1.92
C GLN A 52 2.27 -6.74 -1.18
N PHE A 53 3.34 -7.05 -1.90
CA PHE A 53 4.71 -6.88 -1.45
C PHE A 53 5.37 -5.90 -2.42
N GLN A 54 5.69 -4.71 -1.93
CA GLN A 54 6.23 -3.64 -2.75
C GLN A 54 7.66 -3.31 -2.35
N ILE A 55 8.48 -3.12 -3.36
CA ILE A 55 9.87 -2.69 -3.28
C ILE A 55 10.00 -1.43 -4.11
N ILE A 56 10.56 -0.39 -3.51
CA ILE A 56 10.93 0.84 -4.19
C ILE A 56 12.42 1.02 -3.98
N ILE A 57 13.15 1.11 -5.09
CA ILE A 57 14.57 1.42 -5.13
C ILE A 57 14.70 2.73 -5.88
N ASP A 58 15.06 3.79 -5.18
CA ASP A 58 15.25 5.12 -5.74
C ASP A 58 16.74 5.44 -5.70
N GLN A 59 17.46 4.97 -6.73
CA GLN A 59 18.91 5.18 -6.87
C GLN A 59 19.23 6.66 -6.99
N ALA A 60 18.39 7.43 -7.69
CA ALA A 60 18.57 8.86 -7.90
C ALA A 60 18.57 9.65 -6.56
N ASN A 61 17.82 9.18 -5.56
CA ASN A 61 17.75 9.82 -4.24
C ASN A 61 18.41 8.99 -3.13
N SER A 62 19.15 7.92 -3.47
CA SER A 62 19.81 7.02 -2.51
C SER A 62 18.86 6.46 -1.45
N LYS A 63 17.61 6.15 -1.82
CA LYS A 63 16.55 5.71 -0.90
C LYS A 63 15.97 4.37 -1.31
N SER A 64 15.54 3.60 -0.33
CA SER A 64 14.81 2.35 -0.57
C SER A 64 13.69 2.16 0.41
N ARG A 65 12.66 1.44 -0.03
CA ARG A 65 11.51 1.07 0.79
C ARG A 65 11.05 -0.33 0.44
N ILE A 66 10.91 -1.16 1.46
CA ILE A 66 10.12 -2.39 1.37
C ILE A 66 8.82 -2.19 2.13
N SER A 67 7.74 -2.74 1.61
CA SER A 67 6.47 -2.72 2.32
C SER A 67 5.61 -3.91 1.98
N ILE A 68 4.87 -4.39 2.96
CA ILE A 68 3.84 -5.40 2.80
C ILE A 68 2.52 -4.75 3.17
N GLY A 69 1.55 -4.83 2.27
CA GLY A 69 0.24 -4.24 2.41
C GLY A 69 -0.85 -5.30 2.34
N LEU A 70 -1.83 -5.17 3.24
CA LEU A 70 -3.06 -5.94 3.27
C LEU A 70 -4.21 -4.94 3.06
N LEU A 71 -5.02 -5.17 2.04
CA LEU A 71 -6.00 -4.20 1.56
C LEU A 71 -7.34 -4.86 1.38
N SER A 72 -8.42 -4.18 1.74
CA SER A 72 -9.75 -4.66 1.41
C SER A 72 -10.77 -3.54 1.26
N THR A 73 -11.73 -3.78 0.40
CA THR A 73 -12.95 -2.97 0.30
C THR A 73 -14.09 -3.50 1.18
N HIS A 74 -13.96 -4.71 1.72
CA HIS A 74 -14.98 -5.33 2.57
C HIS A 74 -14.72 -5.03 4.05
N PRO A 75 -15.71 -4.52 4.80
CA PRO A 75 -15.54 -4.20 6.22
C PRO A 75 -15.33 -5.43 7.13
N ASN A 76 -15.48 -6.66 6.64
CA ASN A 76 -15.29 -7.86 7.43
C ASN A 76 -13.86 -8.39 7.35
N ASP A 77 -13.10 -7.98 6.34
CA ASP A 77 -11.69 -8.36 6.16
C ASP A 77 -10.80 -7.51 7.07
N ILE A 78 -11.01 -6.19 7.01
CA ILE A 78 -10.39 -5.20 7.91
C ILE A 78 -11.53 -4.40 8.55
N LYS A 79 -11.68 -4.52 9.87
CA LYS A 79 -12.78 -4.02 10.70
C LYS A 79 -12.34 -2.78 11.47
N PHE A 80 -12.67 -1.61 10.95
CA PHE A 80 -12.49 -0.38 11.72
C PHE A 80 -13.65 -0.21 12.71
N PRO A 81 -13.42 0.50 13.84
CA PRO A 81 -14.50 0.90 14.74
C PRO A 81 -15.61 1.68 14.03
N ASP A 82 -16.86 1.51 14.47
CA ASP A 82 -18.05 2.13 13.84
C ASP A 82 -17.94 3.65 13.68
N TYR A 83 -17.27 4.35 14.60
CA TYR A 83 -17.08 5.79 14.50
C TYR A 83 -16.10 6.21 13.40
N ILE A 84 -15.12 5.35 13.04
CA ILE A 84 -14.27 5.55 11.86
C ILE A 84 -15.06 5.16 10.61
N GLU A 85 -15.82 4.06 10.64
CA GLU A 85 -16.68 3.67 9.52
C GLU A 85 -17.68 4.78 9.14
N ALA A 86 -18.23 5.47 10.15
CA ALA A 86 -19.16 6.58 9.98
C ALA A 86 -18.57 7.78 9.21
N ILE A 87 -17.24 7.95 9.16
CA ILE A 87 -16.63 9.08 8.42
C ILE A 87 -16.89 8.99 6.92
N SER A 88 -17.17 7.78 6.40
CA SER A 88 -17.57 7.57 5.01
C SER A 88 -18.87 8.29 4.62
N SER A 89 -19.69 8.69 5.59
CA SER A 89 -20.90 9.48 5.36
C SER A 89 -20.65 10.98 5.14
N ASP A 90 -19.46 11.48 5.51
CA ASP A 90 -19.07 12.87 5.26
C ASP A 90 -18.15 12.93 4.03
N PRO A 91 -18.65 13.40 2.86
CA PRO A 91 -17.89 13.40 1.61
C PRO A 91 -16.69 14.36 1.64
N ARG A 92 -16.56 15.20 2.68
CA ARG A 92 -15.41 16.08 2.85
C ARG A 92 -14.20 15.34 3.40
N ILE A 93 -14.39 14.19 4.06
CA ILE A 93 -13.31 13.41 4.64
C ILE A 93 -12.73 12.50 3.56
N LEU A 94 -11.45 12.70 3.27
CA LEU A 94 -10.73 11.98 2.21
C LEU A 94 -9.93 10.80 2.73
N SER A 95 -9.49 10.86 3.98
CA SER A 95 -8.82 9.73 4.64
C SER A 95 -8.74 9.92 6.16
N PHE A 96 -8.65 8.79 6.84
CA PHE A 96 -8.11 8.67 8.20
C PHE A 96 -6.86 7.77 8.14
N THR A 97 -5.82 8.13 8.87
CA THR A 97 -4.57 7.36 8.95
C THR A 97 -4.04 7.35 10.38
N LEU A 98 -3.66 6.18 10.86
CA LEU A 98 -2.86 6.00 12.08
C LEU A 98 -1.49 5.44 11.70
N THR A 99 -0.42 6.05 12.21
CA THR A 99 0.95 5.60 11.91
C THR A 99 1.94 5.91 13.04
N ASN A 100 3.00 5.12 13.17
CA ASN A 100 4.16 5.43 14.00
C ASN A 100 5.41 5.78 13.19
N GLN A 101 5.24 6.03 11.89
CA GLN A 101 6.31 6.36 10.98
C GLN A 101 7.16 7.50 11.55
N PHE A 102 8.49 7.36 11.44
CA PHE A 102 9.41 8.36 11.92
C PHE A 102 9.10 9.75 11.33
N ALA A 103 9.14 10.77 12.18
CA ALA A 103 8.87 12.16 11.80
C ALA A 103 7.51 12.39 11.09
N CYS A 104 6.49 11.58 11.40
CA CYS A 104 5.13 11.82 10.91
C CYS A 104 4.56 13.19 11.34
N SER A 105 5.04 13.73 12.46
CA SER A 105 4.96 15.14 12.85
C SER A 105 6.36 15.78 12.79
N PRO A 106 6.55 16.85 11.99
CA PRO A 106 7.83 17.55 11.91
C PRO A 106 8.30 18.13 13.24
N ASN A 107 7.36 18.53 14.11
CA ASN A 107 7.67 19.15 15.39
C ASN A 107 7.84 18.11 16.52
N HIS A 108 7.40 16.87 16.29
CA HIS A 108 7.37 15.81 17.29
C HIS A 108 7.77 14.46 16.67
N THR A 109 9.06 14.31 16.34
CA THR A 109 9.58 13.17 15.58
C THR A 109 9.47 11.82 16.29
N GLU A 110 9.36 11.84 17.63
CA GLU A 110 9.23 10.65 18.48
C GLU A 110 7.79 10.33 18.89
N ARG A 111 6.79 10.88 18.19
CA ARG A 111 5.37 10.60 18.42
C ARG A 111 4.79 9.73 17.30
N GLY A 112 3.75 8.97 17.64
CA GLY A 112 2.84 8.44 16.62
C GLY A 112 1.89 9.53 16.13
N CYS A 113 1.27 9.34 14.99
CA CYS A 113 0.38 10.32 14.39
C CYS A 113 -0.97 9.74 14.00
N VAL A 114 -2.00 10.56 14.19
CA VAL A 114 -3.31 10.38 13.58
C VAL A 114 -3.51 11.54 12.62
N ILE A 115 -3.83 11.20 11.37
CA ILE A 115 -3.94 12.14 10.27
C ILE A 115 -5.35 12.03 9.70
N ILE A 116 -6.02 13.17 9.58
CA ILE A 116 -7.31 13.28 8.91
C ILE A 116 -7.11 14.24 7.74
N GLU A 117 -7.40 13.77 6.52
CA GLU A 117 -7.33 14.61 5.33
C GLU A 117 -8.74 15.02 4.92
N ILE A 118 -8.91 16.32 4.70
CA ILE A 118 -10.21 16.94 4.39
C ILE A 118 -10.10 17.67 3.05
N ALA A 119 -11.13 17.57 2.23
CA ALA A 119 -11.25 18.33 0.99
C ALA A 119 -11.14 19.83 1.27
N ARG A 120 -10.33 20.54 0.48
CA ARG A 120 -10.13 21.99 0.64
C ARG A 120 -11.41 22.80 0.40
N GLU A 121 -12.28 22.31 -0.48
CA GLU A 121 -13.52 22.98 -0.88
C GLU A 121 -14.47 23.15 0.32
N GLY A 122 -15.08 24.33 0.45
CA GLY A 122 -16.03 24.63 1.52
C GLY A 122 -15.43 24.92 2.90
N LEU A 123 -14.09 24.99 3.03
CA LEU A 123 -13.42 25.30 4.31
C LEU A 123 -13.22 26.80 4.58
N GLY A 124 -13.61 27.68 3.66
CA GLY A 124 -13.44 29.13 3.77
C GLY A 124 -12.38 29.71 2.81
N ASP A 125 -12.24 31.04 2.87
CA ASP A 125 -11.51 31.81 1.84
C ASP A 125 -10.09 32.19 2.27
N ASN A 126 -9.81 32.22 3.58
CA ASN A 126 -8.50 32.59 4.13
C ASN A 126 -7.89 31.47 4.98
N LEU A 127 -6.56 31.49 5.16
CA LEU A 127 -5.81 30.42 5.82
C LEU A 127 -6.27 30.14 7.25
N GLU A 128 -6.57 31.17 8.03
CA GLU A 128 -6.99 31.00 9.43
C GLU A 128 -8.36 30.34 9.54
N GLU A 129 -9.30 30.76 8.70
CA GLU A 129 -10.63 30.14 8.61
C GLU A 129 -10.54 28.68 8.18
N ILE A 130 -9.72 28.37 7.16
CA ILE A 130 -9.50 27.00 6.70
C ILE A 130 -8.95 26.14 7.83
N LYS A 131 -7.91 26.60 8.53
CA LYS A 131 -7.32 25.85 9.64
C LYS A 131 -8.33 25.58 10.75
N LYS A 132 -9.11 26.59 11.12
CA LYS A 132 -10.16 26.48 12.14
C LYS A 132 -11.22 25.46 11.71
N ASN A 133 -11.79 25.61 10.51
CA ASN A 133 -12.87 24.75 10.02
C ASN A 133 -12.40 23.30 9.82
N SER A 134 -11.19 23.09 9.30
CA SER A 134 -10.60 21.75 9.21
C SER A 134 -10.48 21.08 10.56
N ARG A 135 -9.96 21.83 11.56
CA ARG A 135 -9.82 21.33 12.91
C ARG A 135 -11.18 21.00 13.53
N GLU A 136 -12.17 21.87 13.39
CA GLU A 136 -13.52 21.62 13.93
C GLU A 136 -14.17 20.36 13.32
N ILE A 137 -13.90 20.06 12.04
CA ILE A 137 -14.37 18.83 11.40
C ILE A 137 -13.61 17.62 11.93
N ALA A 138 -12.29 17.70 12.01
CA ALA A 138 -11.45 16.59 12.47
C ALA A 138 -11.64 16.29 13.96
N ASP A 139 -11.82 17.30 14.81
CA ASP A 139 -12.06 17.15 16.24
C ASP A 139 -13.34 16.32 16.50
N LYS A 140 -14.39 16.48 15.67
CA LYS A 140 -15.61 15.64 15.77
C LYS A 140 -15.36 14.16 15.51
N ILE A 141 -14.40 13.83 14.64
CA ILE A 141 -14.00 12.43 14.38
C ILE A 141 -13.22 11.91 15.58
N ILE A 142 -12.27 12.70 16.08
CA ILE A 142 -11.44 12.36 17.24
C ILE A 142 -12.26 12.23 18.53
N ASP A 143 -13.34 13.00 18.69
CA ASP A 143 -14.28 12.88 19.80
C ASP A 143 -14.95 11.49 19.86
N GLY A 144 -15.13 10.84 18.71
CA GLY A 144 -15.56 9.44 18.61
C GLY A 144 -14.47 8.43 18.98
N GLY A 145 -13.21 8.85 18.88
CA GLY A 145 -12.01 8.10 19.25
C GLY A 145 -10.95 8.09 18.15
N ALA A 146 -9.74 7.66 18.52
CA ALA A 146 -8.64 7.40 17.60
C ALA A 146 -8.14 5.95 17.77
N ILE A 147 -9.03 4.99 17.48
CA ILE A 147 -8.85 3.56 17.75
C ILE A 147 -8.74 3.33 19.26
N VAL A 148 -7.54 3.07 19.79
CA VAL A 148 -7.27 2.86 21.22
C VAL A 148 -6.37 3.94 21.80
N PHE A 149 -6.08 4.99 21.02
CA PHE A 149 -5.10 6.02 21.38
C PHE A 149 -5.77 7.30 21.85
N GLY A 150 -5.22 7.87 22.93
CA GLY A 150 -5.41 9.28 23.26
C GLY A 150 -4.53 10.12 22.33
N VAL A 151 -5.09 11.20 21.77
CA VAL A 151 -4.39 12.05 20.79
C VAL A 151 -4.43 13.52 21.20
N GLU A 152 -3.43 14.26 20.75
CA GLU A 152 -3.30 15.70 20.97
C GLU A 152 -3.16 16.41 19.63
N PHE A 153 -3.89 17.50 19.45
CA PHE A 153 -3.80 18.31 18.24
C PHE A 153 -2.37 18.84 18.05
N ASP A 154 -1.84 18.72 16.84
CA ASP A 154 -0.52 19.23 16.46
C ASP A 154 -0.63 20.39 15.49
N SER A 155 -1.20 20.16 14.30
CA SER A 155 -1.22 21.19 13.25
C SER A 155 -2.28 20.96 12.18
N VAL A 156 -2.57 22.03 11.43
CA VAL A 156 -3.30 21.96 10.16
C VAL A 156 -2.41 22.52 9.06
N THR A 157 -2.21 21.74 8.00
CA THR A 157 -1.42 22.11 6.83
C THR A 157 -2.21 21.91 5.54
N LEU A 158 -1.91 22.71 4.52
CA LEU A 158 -2.44 22.50 3.16
C LEU A 158 -1.38 21.78 2.34
N LYS A 159 -1.78 20.70 1.66
CA LYS A 159 -0.87 19.94 0.81
C LYS A 159 -1.53 19.58 -0.52
N PRO A 160 -0.77 19.54 -1.63
CA PRO A 160 -1.26 18.91 -2.83
C PRO A 160 -1.44 17.40 -2.58
N LYS A 161 -2.49 16.83 -3.14
CA LYS A 161 -2.77 15.39 -3.17
C LYS A 161 -3.21 15.02 -4.58
N THR A 162 -2.70 13.91 -5.08
CA THR A 162 -3.25 13.25 -6.27
C THR A 162 -4.21 12.17 -5.78
N THR A 163 -5.47 12.23 -6.20
CA THR A 163 -6.48 11.21 -5.90
C THR A 163 -6.27 9.96 -6.77
N PHE A 164 -6.95 8.87 -6.44
CA PHE A 164 -6.78 7.57 -7.13
C PHE A 164 -7.11 7.62 -8.62
N ASP A 165 -7.98 8.54 -9.04
CA ASP A 165 -8.33 8.83 -10.43
C ASP A 165 -7.28 9.71 -11.15
N GLY A 166 -6.16 10.02 -10.49
CA GLY A 166 -5.10 10.87 -11.03
C GLY A 166 -5.37 12.38 -10.95
N LYS A 167 -6.49 12.81 -10.36
CA LYS A 167 -6.82 14.23 -10.24
C LYS A 167 -5.98 14.89 -9.14
N LYS A 168 -5.35 16.02 -9.47
CA LYS A 168 -4.61 16.83 -8.51
C LYS A 168 -5.57 17.76 -7.79
N MET A 169 -5.51 17.77 -6.47
CA MET A 169 -6.28 18.68 -5.62
C MET A 169 -5.44 19.17 -4.44
N ILE A 170 -5.94 20.19 -3.74
CA ILE A 170 -5.38 20.60 -2.45
C ILE A 170 -6.26 20.00 -1.36
N VAL A 171 -5.62 19.46 -0.33
CA VAL A 171 -6.29 18.92 0.86
C VAL A 171 -5.82 19.67 2.09
N SER A 172 -6.69 19.74 3.10
CA SER A 172 -6.32 20.17 4.43
C SER A 172 -6.00 18.94 5.28
N LYS A 173 -4.72 18.79 5.63
CA LYS A 173 -4.21 17.74 6.51
C LYS A 173 -4.28 18.24 7.95
N VAL A 174 -5.15 17.65 8.75
CA VAL A 174 -5.18 17.83 10.20
C VAL A 174 -4.37 16.72 10.84
N LEU A 175 -3.40 17.11 11.67
CA LEU A 175 -2.46 16.22 12.31
C LEU A 175 -2.66 16.26 13.82
N TYR A 176 -2.74 15.07 14.41
CA TYR A 176 -2.71 14.82 15.83
C TYR A 176 -1.52 13.92 16.15
N THR A 177 -0.97 14.03 17.36
CA THR A 177 0.08 13.16 17.86
C THR A 177 -0.43 12.24 18.96
N THR A 178 0.21 11.09 19.12
CA THR A 178 -0.03 10.16 20.22
C THR A 178 1.28 9.55 20.70
N ASN A 179 1.22 8.80 21.80
CA ASN A 179 2.36 8.04 22.31
C ASN A 179 2.85 7.06 21.23
N LYS A 180 4.13 7.14 20.89
CA LYS A 180 4.76 6.22 19.93
C LYS A 180 4.88 4.83 20.56
N GLN A 181 4.43 3.83 19.81
CA GLN A 181 4.61 2.42 20.12
C GLN A 181 5.52 1.81 19.05
N THR A 182 6.23 0.74 19.39
CA THR A 182 7.00 -0.01 18.39
C THR A 182 6.05 -0.62 17.35
N THR A 183 6.55 -0.81 16.13
CA THR A 183 5.77 -1.39 15.03
C THR A 183 5.31 -2.81 15.35
N ASP A 184 6.13 -3.61 16.02
CA ASP A 184 5.77 -4.93 16.52
C ASP A 184 4.59 -4.88 17.52
N ASN A 185 4.64 -3.98 18.51
CA ASN A 185 3.53 -3.83 19.47
C ASN A 185 2.25 -3.37 18.79
N LEU A 186 2.34 -2.43 17.85
CA LEU A 186 1.20 -1.97 17.07
C LEU A 186 0.64 -3.07 16.18
N PHE A 187 1.51 -3.83 15.51
CA PHE A 187 1.11 -4.98 14.69
C PHE A 187 0.32 -5.95 15.55
N ASN A 188 0.89 -6.46 16.64
CA ASN A 188 0.24 -7.47 17.48
C ASN A 188 -1.10 -7.00 18.06
N ALA A 189 -1.19 -5.75 18.51
CA ALA A 189 -2.41 -5.19 19.08
C ALA A 189 -3.48 -4.92 18.00
N LEU A 190 -3.10 -4.24 16.92
CA LEU A 190 -4.05 -3.73 15.93
C LEU A 190 -4.39 -4.76 14.85
N SER A 191 -3.50 -5.69 14.50
CA SER A 191 -3.87 -6.80 13.62
C SER A 191 -4.93 -7.68 14.28
N THR A 192 -4.78 -7.96 15.59
CA THR A 192 -5.75 -8.73 16.37
C THR A 192 -7.11 -8.04 16.45
N MET A 193 -7.12 -6.71 16.50
CA MET A 193 -8.35 -5.92 16.60
C MET A 193 -9.01 -5.68 15.24
N LEU A 194 -8.22 -5.35 14.22
CA LEU A 194 -8.71 -4.83 12.95
C LEU A 194 -8.74 -5.89 11.85
N ILE A 195 -7.87 -6.89 11.83
CA ILE A 195 -7.84 -7.87 10.74
C ILE A 195 -8.63 -9.11 11.13
N SER A 196 -9.45 -9.65 10.21
CA SER A 196 -10.23 -10.87 10.44
C SER A 196 -9.34 -12.08 10.76
N SER A 197 -9.86 -13.01 11.57
CA SER A 197 -9.16 -14.28 11.85
C SER A 197 -8.83 -15.04 10.57
N ASP A 198 -9.75 -15.05 9.60
CA ASP A 198 -9.58 -15.74 8.32
C ASP A 198 -8.31 -15.26 7.60
N ILE A 199 -8.01 -13.97 7.60
CA ILE A 199 -6.77 -13.44 7.01
C ILE A 199 -5.55 -13.76 7.87
N ARG A 200 -5.65 -13.58 9.20
CA ARG A 200 -4.51 -13.78 10.12
C ARG A 200 -4.06 -15.23 10.20
N GLU A 201 -4.98 -16.18 10.04
CA GLU A 201 -4.71 -17.61 10.16
C GLU A 201 -4.36 -18.28 8.81
N SER A 202 -4.49 -17.55 7.69
CA SER A 202 -4.21 -18.04 6.33
C SER A 202 -2.77 -17.80 5.85
N GLY A 203 -1.88 -17.34 6.73
CA GLY A 203 -0.47 -17.13 6.47
C GLY A 203 -0.14 -16.19 5.30
N GLY A 204 0.89 -16.52 4.53
CA GLY A 204 1.25 -15.80 3.29
C GLY A 204 1.85 -14.42 3.56
N PHE A 205 1.30 -13.37 2.94
CA PHE A 205 1.84 -12.01 3.09
C PHE A 205 1.65 -11.48 4.51
N TYR A 206 0.60 -11.93 5.23
CA TYR A 206 0.39 -11.56 6.62
C TYR A 206 1.59 -11.94 7.52
N ASP A 207 2.10 -13.17 7.40
CA ASP A 207 3.25 -13.66 8.16
C ASP A 207 4.53 -12.86 7.84
N ASN A 208 4.70 -12.53 6.56
CA ASN A 208 5.83 -11.70 6.12
C ASN A 208 5.73 -10.28 6.69
N ALA A 209 4.52 -9.72 6.79
CA ALA A 209 4.28 -8.42 7.42
C ALA A 209 4.57 -8.45 8.94
N GLU A 210 4.17 -9.52 9.64
CA GLU A 210 4.50 -9.72 11.06
C GLU A 210 6.02 -9.83 11.28
N ARG A 211 6.72 -10.55 10.39
CA ARG A 211 8.18 -10.63 10.48
C ARG A 211 8.82 -9.26 10.23
N LEU A 212 8.34 -8.51 9.24
CA LEU A 212 8.84 -7.17 8.94
C LEU A 212 8.58 -6.19 10.09
N SER A 213 7.46 -6.30 10.81
CA SER A 213 7.11 -5.39 11.92
C SER A 213 8.06 -5.49 13.11
N LYS A 214 8.79 -6.62 13.24
CA LYS A 214 9.80 -6.84 14.28
C LYS A 214 11.08 -6.04 14.04
N HIS A 215 11.27 -5.49 12.85
CA HIS A 215 12.44 -4.65 12.57
C HIS A 215 12.33 -3.31 13.31
N TYR A 216 13.43 -2.88 13.95
CA TYR A 216 13.44 -1.69 14.82
C TYR A 216 13.00 -0.40 14.10
N PHE A 217 13.38 -0.27 12.82
CA PHE A 217 13.03 0.88 11.98
C PHE A 217 11.80 0.66 11.10
N ALA A 218 11.06 -0.44 11.29
CA ALA A 218 9.83 -0.60 10.54
C ALA A 218 8.81 0.45 10.98
N ASP A 219 7.93 0.84 10.06
CA ASP A 219 6.79 1.70 10.29
C ASP A 219 5.50 0.90 10.13
N PHE A 220 4.53 1.24 10.97
CA PHE A 220 3.15 0.78 10.92
C PHE A 220 2.28 1.85 10.29
N ASN A 221 1.35 1.45 9.42
CA ASN A 221 0.35 2.35 8.86
C ASN A 221 -1.00 1.64 8.68
N VAL A 222 -2.07 2.21 9.22
CA VAL A 222 -3.45 1.77 8.99
C VAL A 222 -4.25 2.93 8.45
N GLN A 223 -5.00 2.68 7.36
CA GLN A 223 -5.76 3.72 6.68
C GLN A 223 -7.18 3.31 6.36
N PHE A 224 -8.03 4.33 6.40
CA PHE A 224 -9.42 4.27 5.99
C PHE A 224 -9.66 5.38 4.97
N VAL A 225 -10.04 5.00 3.76
CA VAL A 225 -10.17 5.91 2.63
C VAL A 225 -11.55 5.73 2.02
N PRO A 226 -12.48 6.67 2.25
CA PRO A 226 -13.74 6.72 1.53
C PRO A 226 -13.51 6.96 0.04
N LEU A 227 -14.10 6.13 -0.80
CA LEU A 227 -14.14 6.30 -2.26
C LEU A 227 -15.61 6.32 -2.70
N ASP A 228 -15.88 6.72 -3.95
CA ASP A 228 -17.24 6.98 -4.45
C ASP A 228 -18.27 5.86 -4.17
N LYS A 229 -17.83 4.60 -4.28
CA LYS A 229 -18.73 3.42 -4.18
C LYS A 229 -18.38 2.46 -3.06
N TYR A 230 -17.18 2.58 -2.51
CA TYR A 230 -16.65 1.64 -1.52
C TYR A 230 -15.66 2.36 -0.62
N VAL A 231 -15.32 1.74 0.49
CA VAL A 231 -14.28 2.23 1.39
C VAL A 231 -13.10 1.31 1.25
N LEU A 232 -11.92 1.89 1.04
CA LEU A 232 -10.66 1.17 1.03
C LEU A 232 -10.04 1.21 2.42
N ARG A 233 -9.83 0.02 2.98
CA ARG A 233 -9.17 -0.20 4.25
C ARG A 233 -7.83 -0.82 3.97
N SER A 234 -6.79 -0.30 4.60
CA SER A 234 -5.45 -0.83 4.40
C SER A 234 -4.65 -0.91 5.69
N PHE A 235 -3.78 -1.90 5.72
CA PHE A 235 -2.86 -2.18 6.79
C PHE A 235 -1.51 -2.45 6.15
N HIS A 236 -0.51 -1.65 6.49
CA HIS A 236 0.82 -1.72 5.89
C HIS A 236 1.90 -1.73 6.95
N ILE A 237 2.90 -2.55 6.70
CA ILE A 237 4.19 -2.52 7.37
C ILE A 237 5.23 -2.16 6.35
N SER A 238 6.10 -1.21 6.69
CA SER A 238 7.17 -0.77 5.80
C SER A 238 8.48 -0.63 6.52
N LEU A 239 9.57 -0.65 5.77
CA LEU A 239 10.88 -0.23 6.21
C LEU A 239 11.46 0.67 5.14
N THR A 240 11.74 1.92 5.50
CA THR A 240 12.42 2.89 4.63
C THR A 240 13.83 3.12 5.14
N CYS A 241 14.79 3.17 4.23
CA CYS A 241 16.19 3.39 4.53
C CYS A 241 16.85 4.27 3.46
N SER A 242 18.04 4.79 3.78
CA SER A 242 18.88 5.53 2.84
C SER A 242 20.35 5.34 3.21
N SER A 243 21.24 5.37 2.22
CA SER A 243 22.69 5.43 2.44
C SER A 243 23.20 6.86 2.65
N GLU A 244 22.41 7.88 2.30
CA GLU A 244 22.84 9.29 2.30
C GLU A 244 21.97 10.21 3.17
N ASP A 245 20.68 9.90 3.36
CA ASP A 245 19.76 10.71 4.17
C ASP A 245 19.96 10.43 5.67
N PRO A 246 20.54 11.37 6.45
CA PRO A 246 20.91 11.15 7.85
C PRO A 246 19.69 11.00 8.78
N VAL A 247 18.49 11.27 8.28
CA VAL A 247 17.23 11.14 9.02
C VAL A 247 16.68 9.72 8.92
N LEU A 248 17.07 8.97 7.89
CA LEU A 248 16.66 7.59 7.67
C LEU A 248 17.70 6.63 8.23
N PRO A 249 17.29 5.41 8.62
CA PRO A 249 18.25 4.38 8.96
C PRO A 249 19.09 4.02 7.73
N ASN A 250 20.34 3.65 7.97
CA ASN A 250 21.17 3.05 6.95
C ASN A 250 20.46 1.82 6.38
N CYS A 251 20.51 1.67 5.06
CA CYS A 251 19.98 0.47 4.44
C CYS A 251 20.75 -0.75 4.96
N PRO A 252 20.04 -1.83 5.35
CA PRO A 252 20.70 -3.09 5.66
C PRO A 252 21.55 -3.53 4.47
N GLY A 253 22.69 -4.20 4.71
CA GLY A 253 23.63 -4.57 3.64
C GLY A 253 23.03 -5.43 2.51
N ILE A 254 21.86 -6.04 2.73
CA ILE A 254 21.11 -6.76 1.69
C ILE A 254 20.49 -5.83 0.63
N PHE A 255 20.36 -4.53 0.92
CA PHE A 255 20.02 -3.53 -0.09
C PHE A 255 21.26 -3.12 -0.87
N ASP A 256 22.45 -3.12 -0.26
CA ASP A 256 23.69 -2.79 -0.96
C ASP A 256 23.91 -3.74 -2.15
N SER A 257 23.62 -5.03 -1.97
CA SER A 257 23.65 -6.01 -3.08
C SER A 257 22.68 -5.67 -4.21
N LEU A 258 21.51 -5.09 -3.92
CA LEU A 258 20.57 -4.64 -4.97
C LEU A 258 21.06 -3.44 -5.77
N PHE A 259 22.03 -2.69 -5.24
CA PHE A 259 22.63 -1.54 -5.92
C PHE A 259 23.93 -1.90 -6.64
N THR A 260 24.60 -2.97 -6.22
CA THR A 260 25.88 -3.42 -6.80
C THR A 260 25.73 -4.55 -7.80
N ASP A 261 24.70 -5.37 -7.66
CA ASP A 261 24.45 -6.50 -8.53
C ASP A 261 23.47 -6.10 -9.64
N ASP A 262 23.73 -6.54 -10.87
CA ASP A 262 22.84 -6.34 -12.04
C ASP A 262 21.52 -7.16 -11.92
N GLU A 263 21.23 -7.72 -10.74
CA GLU A 263 20.12 -8.62 -10.44
C GLU A 263 19.36 -8.14 -9.20
N ILE A 264 18.04 -8.09 -9.31
CA ILE A 264 17.16 -7.71 -8.21
C ILE A 264 16.33 -8.93 -7.83
N ASN A 265 16.55 -9.44 -6.62
CA ASN A 265 15.74 -10.50 -6.04
C ASN A 265 14.83 -9.94 -4.93
N PRO A 266 13.51 -9.80 -5.18
CA PRO A 266 12.57 -9.34 -4.17
C PRO A 266 12.56 -10.14 -2.87
N LEU A 267 12.74 -11.46 -2.95
CA LEU A 267 12.57 -12.36 -1.81
C LEU A 267 13.78 -12.36 -0.87
N GLU A 268 14.96 -11.97 -1.37
CA GLU A 268 16.14 -11.77 -0.52
C GLU A 268 15.90 -10.69 0.54
N LEU A 269 15.21 -9.60 0.19
CA LEU A 269 14.88 -8.53 1.14
C LEU A 269 14.00 -9.00 2.31
N LEU A 270 13.20 -10.05 2.09
CA LEU A 270 12.40 -10.70 3.12
C LEU A 270 13.15 -11.85 3.81
N GLN A 271 14.33 -12.24 3.30
CA GLN A 271 15.11 -13.38 3.74
C GLN A 271 14.31 -14.69 3.67
N VAL A 272 13.62 -14.91 2.55
CA VAL A 272 12.87 -16.13 2.27
C VAL A 272 13.26 -16.72 0.93
N GLU A 273 13.15 -18.04 0.83
CA GLU A 273 13.32 -18.76 -0.44
C GLU A 273 12.06 -18.70 -1.32
N ASN A 274 10.89 -18.69 -0.67
CA ASN A 274 9.60 -18.66 -1.34
C ASN A 274 8.67 -17.70 -0.59
N ILE A 275 7.77 -17.07 -1.34
CA ILE A 275 6.62 -16.36 -0.80
C ILE A 275 5.35 -17.07 -1.26
N ASN A 276 4.51 -17.44 -0.30
CA ASN A 276 3.23 -18.07 -0.56
C ASN A 276 2.13 -17.01 -0.56
N ARG A 277 1.14 -17.21 -1.41
CA ARG A 277 -0.14 -16.50 -1.32
C ARG A 277 -0.86 -16.92 -0.05
N SER A 278 -1.73 -16.05 0.44
CA SER A 278 -2.62 -16.42 1.54
C SER A 278 -3.54 -17.58 1.14
N GLU A 279 -3.74 -18.53 2.05
CA GLU A 279 -4.63 -19.70 1.85
C GLU A 279 -6.10 -19.29 1.64
N ILE A 280 -6.48 -18.05 1.94
CA ILE A 280 -7.79 -17.47 1.60
C ILE A 280 -8.10 -17.53 0.09
N PHE A 281 -7.07 -17.68 -0.75
CA PHE A 281 -7.17 -17.78 -2.19
C PHE A 281 -7.03 -19.22 -2.75
N ALA A 282 -6.73 -20.23 -1.90
CA ALA A 282 -6.25 -21.54 -2.36
C ALA A 282 -7.18 -22.27 -3.36
N ASP A 283 -8.50 -22.12 -3.20
CA ASP A 283 -9.49 -22.81 -4.04
C ASP A 283 -10.08 -21.93 -5.16
N LYS A 284 -9.49 -20.75 -5.42
CA LYS A 284 -10.05 -19.76 -6.33
C LYS A 284 -9.03 -19.29 -7.35
N PHE A 285 -9.50 -19.02 -8.56
CA PHE A 285 -8.63 -18.39 -9.57
C PHE A 285 -8.67 -16.87 -9.41
N LEU A 286 -7.76 -16.35 -8.58
CA LEU A 286 -7.66 -14.93 -8.22
C LEU A 286 -6.29 -14.35 -8.63
N PRO A 287 -6.00 -14.25 -9.94
CA PRO A 287 -4.66 -13.97 -10.46
C PRO A 287 -4.06 -12.64 -9.99
N LEU A 288 -4.90 -11.67 -9.61
CA LEU A 288 -4.52 -10.29 -9.32
C LEU A 288 -4.63 -9.91 -7.84
N ASN A 289 -4.95 -10.87 -6.97
CA ASN A 289 -5.18 -10.60 -5.53
C ASN A 289 -3.91 -10.69 -4.68
N SER A 290 -2.83 -11.24 -5.24
CA SER A 290 -1.50 -11.28 -4.65
C SER A 290 -0.51 -10.72 -5.68
N ILE A 291 0.22 -9.65 -5.34
CA ILE A 291 1.14 -8.99 -6.29
C ILE A 291 2.49 -8.71 -5.61
N ILE A 292 3.59 -8.97 -6.32
CA ILE A 292 4.90 -8.40 -5.97
C ILE A 292 5.15 -7.24 -6.91
N HIS A 293 5.43 -6.06 -6.38
CA HIS A 293 5.63 -4.83 -7.14
C HIS A 293 7.04 -4.29 -6.93
N VAL A 294 7.78 -4.12 -8.01
CA VAL A 294 9.11 -3.53 -7.99
C VAL A 294 9.09 -2.24 -8.79
N LEU A 295 9.45 -1.15 -8.12
CA LEU A 295 9.68 0.15 -8.71
C LEU A 295 11.16 0.51 -8.56
N LEU A 296 11.80 0.80 -9.67
CA LEU A 296 13.19 1.22 -9.71
C LEU A 296 13.27 2.57 -10.42
N TYR A 297 13.86 3.55 -9.75
CA TYR A 297 14.15 4.87 -10.27
C TYR A 297 15.66 5.06 -10.33
N SER A 298 16.16 5.56 -11.45
CA SER A 298 17.58 5.82 -11.65
C SER A 298 17.77 7.05 -12.55
N ASP A 299 18.91 7.72 -12.39
CA ASP A 299 19.33 8.77 -13.33
C ASP A 299 19.84 8.17 -14.65
N ASP A 300 20.27 6.91 -14.60
CA ASP A 300 20.71 6.15 -15.77
C ASP A 300 19.53 5.51 -16.52
N ASP A 301 19.73 5.29 -17.82
CA ASP A 301 18.76 4.57 -18.65
C ASP A 301 18.90 3.06 -18.39
N LEU A 302 17.99 2.53 -17.58
CA LEU A 302 17.97 1.13 -17.21
C LEU A 302 17.28 0.30 -18.29
N GLN A 303 17.63 -0.98 -18.37
CA GLN A 303 16.94 -1.94 -19.23
C GLN A 303 16.87 -3.31 -18.56
N VAL A 304 15.65 -3.87 -18.49
CA VAL A 304 15.46 -5.26 -18.06
C VAL A 304 15.92 -6.19 -19.18
N LYS A 305 17.02 -6.93 -18.95
CA LYS A 305 17.57 -7.89 -19.92
C LYS A 305 16.86 -9.24 -19.88
N SER A 306 16.51 -9.70 -18.69
CA SER A 306 15.89 -11.01 -18.46
C SER A 306 15.21 -11.06 -17.09
N VAL A 307 14.37 -12.07 -16.90
CA VAL A 307 13.75 -12.45 -15.62
C VAL A 307 13.83 -13.96 -15.44
N ASN A 308 13.72 -14.42 -14.20
CA ASN A 308 13.78 -15.85 -13.82
C ASN A 308 12.48 -16.63 -14.11
N SER A 309 11.41 -15.96 -14.53
CA SER A 309 10.06 -16.51 -14.71
C SER A 309 9.43 -16.01 -16.01
N GLY A 310 8.16 -16.35 -16.26
CA GLY A 310 7.43 -15.89 -17.44
C GLY A 310 7.35 -14.36 -17.53
N VAL A 311 7.20 -13.84 -18.75
CA VAL A 311 6.87 -12.44 -19.01
C VAL A 311 5.47 -12.37 -19.57
N ILE A 312 4.62 -11.61 -18.91
CA ILE A 312 3.27 -11.29 -19.37
C ILE A 312 3.40 -10.04 -20.25
N GLU A 313 3.22 -10.20 -21.57
CA GLU A 313 3.42 -9.11 -22.52
C GLU A 313 2.35 -8.01 -22.41
N LYS A 314 1.12 -8.42 -22.08
CA LYS A 314 -0.07 -7.59 -22.06
C LYS A 314 -1.01 -8.03 -20.94
N LEU A 315 -1.88 -7.14 -20.51
CA LEU A 315 -2.97 -7.43 -19.58
C LEU A 315 -4.30 -6.97 -20.19
N GLU A 316 -4.61 -7.51 -21.37
CA GLU A 316 -5.77 -7.11 -22.18
C GLU A 316 -6.83 -8.23 -22.24
N HIS A 317 -6.38 -9.49 -22.26
CA HIS A 317 -7.20 -10.67 -22.47
C HIS A 317 -7.15 -11.64 -21.30
N LEU A 318 -8.19 -12.46 -21.17
CA LEU A 318 -8.24 -13.50 -20.15
C LEU A 318 -7.06 -14.48 -20.23
N GLY A 319 -6.59 -14.76 -21.45
CA GLY A 319 -5.44 -15.64 -21.69
C GLY A 319 -4.14 -15.13 -21.04
N ASP A 320 -4.00 -13.81 -20.88
CA ASP A 320 -2.79 -13.18 -20.33
C ASP A 320 -2.58 -13.47 -18.84
N LEU A 321 -3.64 -13.90 -18.14
CA LEU A 321 -3.62 -14.18 -16.70
C LEU A 321 -3.55 -15.66 -16.35
N GLN A 322 -3.47 -16.54 -17.35
CA GLN A 322 -3.50 -17.99 -17.11
C GLN A 322 -2.19 -18.50 -16.52
N ASP A 323 -1.07 -17.88 -16.91
CA ASP A 323 0.27 -18.23 -16.44
C ASP A 323 0.84 -17.12 -15.55
N ASN A 324 1.64 -17.51 -14.56
CA ASN A 324 2.32 -16.60 -13.66
C ASN A 324 3.51 -15.92 -14.36
N GLY A 325 3.86 -14.71 -13.93
CA GLY A 325 5.01 -14.01 -14.48
C GLY A 325 5.07 -12.52 -14.21
N TRP A 326 6.11 -11.90 -14.75
CA TRP A 326 6.34 -10.47 -14.67
C TRP A 326 5.61 -9.71 -15.77
N PHE A 327 4.80 -8.73 -15.39
CA PHE A 327 4.25 -7.70 -16.26
C PHE A 327 5.01 -6.39 -16.07
N PHE A 328 5.43 -5.76 -17.16
CA PHE A 328 6.17 -4.49 -17.13
C PHE A 328 5.35 -3.38 -17.76
N THR A 329 5.01 -2.34 -16.99
CA THR A 329 4.45 -1.10 -17.58
C THR A 329 5.55 -0.25 -18.19
N SER A 330 6.78 -0.37 -17.66
CA SER A 330 8.01 0.21 -18.22
C SER A 330 9.16 -0.76 -18.01
N LYS A 331 9.79 -1.20 -19.12
CA LYS A 331 10.92 -2.15 -19.12
C LYS A 331 12.28 -1.52 -19.40
N SER A 332 12.29 -0.22 -19.68
CA SER A 332 13.49 0.58 -19.95
C SER A 332 13.25 2.04 -19.63
N GLY A 333 14.30 2.82 -19.44
CA GLY A 333 14.21 4.22 -19.04
C GLY A 333 14.77 4.45 -17.64
N ASN A 334 14.53 5.67 -17.16
CA ASN A 334 14.82 6.09 -15.79
C ASN A 334 13.83 5.53 -14.75
N LYS A 335 12.78 4.83 -15.19
CA LYS A 335 11.80 4.13 -14.35
C LYS A 335 11.51 2.74 -14.89
N ILE A 336 11.73 1.74 -14.04
CA ILE A 336 11.20 0.38 -14.25
C ILE A 336 10.02 0.19 -13.29
N ASP A 337 8.91 -0.32 -13.82
CA ASP A 337 7.72 -0.69 -13.05
C ASP A 337 7.31 -2.10 -13.47
N ALA A 338 7.60 -3.04 -12.57
CA ALA A 338 7.49 -4.47 -12.78
C ALA A 338 6.57 -5.08 -11.72
N ARG A 339 5.64 -5.92 -12.16
CA ARG A 339 4.63 -6.55 -11.31
C ARG A 339 4.62 -8.04 -11.55
N TYR A 340 4.94 -8.82 -10.53
CA TYR A 340 4.78 -10.25 -10.58
C TYR A 340 3.34 -10.63 -10.27
N ILE A 341 2.75 -11.40 -11.17
CA ILE A 341 1.38 -11.91 -11.10
C ILE A 341 1.46 -13.40 -10.85
N PHE A 342 0.79 -13.88 -9.81
CA PHE A 342 0.82 -15.29 -9.43
C PHE A 342 -0.07 -16.18 -10.29
N ALA A 343 -1.08 -15.61 -10.96
CA ALA A 343 -2.05 -16.38 -11.72
C ALA A 343 -2.71 -17.50 -10.87
N ALA A 344 -2.54 -18.76 -11.28
CA ALA A 344 -2.99 -19.94 -10.54
C ALA A 344 -1.93 -20.50 -9.56
N GLU A 345 -0.68 -20.01 -9.63
CA GLU A 345 0.39 -20.52 -8.78
C GLU A 345 0.18 -20.10 -7.31
N PRO A 346 0.38 -21.01 -6.34
CA PRO A 346 0.21 -20.72 -4.92
C PRO A 346 1.41 -19.97 -4.33
N SER A 347 2.56 -19.97 -5.01
CA SER A 347 3.82 -19.47 -4.49
C SER A 347 4.74 -18.96 -5.59
N ALA A 348 5.68 -18.09 -5.22
CA ALA A 348 6.79 -17.67 -6.06
C ALA A 348 8.12 -17.94 -5.34
N SER A 349 9.13 -18.36 -6.10
CA SER A 349 10.49 -18.63 -5.61
C SER A 349 11.48 -17.56 -6.08
N LYS A 350 12.66 -17.55 -5.46
CA LYS A 350 13.80 -16.74 -5.88
C LYS A 350 14.17 -16.89 -7.34
#